data_AF-A0A483A956-F1
#
_entry.id   AF-A0A483A956-F1
#
_cell.length_a   1.000
_cell.length_b   1.000
_cell.length_c   1.000
_cell.angle_alpha   90.00
_cell.angle_beta   90.00
_cell.angle_gamma   90.00
#
_symmetry.space_group_name_H-M   'P 1'
#
loop_
_entity.id
_entity.type
_entity.pdbx_description
1 polymer ?
#
loop_
_entity_poly.entity_id
_entity_poly.type
_entity_poly.pdbx_seq_one_letter_code
_entity_poly.pdbx_strand_id
1 'polypeptide(L)'
;MPQNREFLLEKLFEAYYSARKNKRNTHSCAEYEVNYESHLIALCDRLLDKTYEPKRSIYSISFYPVQREIFAANFEDRIIHHLILGHDNLSDSFLNISSKIL
;
A
#
# COMPACT_ATOMS: atom_id res chain seq x y z
N MET A 1 -7.44 -18.70 -12.05
CA MET A 1 -7.68 -19.28 -10.71
C MET A 1 -8.25 -18.19 -9.80
N PRO A 2 -9.59 -18.13 -9.64
CA PRO A 2 -10.28 -17.07 -8.87
C PRO A 2 -9.88 -17.01 -7.38
N GLN A 3 -9.39 -18.11 -6.81
CA GLN A 3 -8.87 -18.18 -5.43
C GLN A 3 -7.72 -17.19 -5.14
N ASN A 4 -6.97 -16.77 -6.17
CA ASN A 4 -5.84 -15.84 -6.03
C ASN A 4 -6.30 -14.40 -5.80
N ARG A 5 -7.41 -14.00 -6.43
CA ARG A 5 -7.88 -12.61 -6.40
C ARG A 5 -8.55 -12.28 -5.07
N GLU A 6 -9.41 -13.18 -4.59
CA GLU A 6 -10.11 -13.01 -3.31
C GLU A 6 -9.11 -12.96 -2.15
N PHE A 7 -8.14 -13.88 -2.15
CA PHE A 7 -7.06 -13.89 -1.16
C PHE A 7 -6.22 -12.61 -1.20
N LEU A 8 -5.77 -12.17 -2.39
CA LEU A 8 -5.01 -10.93 -2.51
C LEU A 8 -5.82 -9.71 -2.06
N LEU A 9 -7.11 -9.67 -2.39
CA LEU A 9 -7.99 -8.59 -1.99
C LEU A 9 -8.14 -8.55 -0.46
N GLU A 10 -8.36 -9.69 0.19
CA GLU A 10 -8.39 -9.83 1.65
C GLU A 10 -7.09 -9.29 2.29
N LYS A 11 -5.93 -9.71 1.77
CA LYS A 11 -4.63 -9.22 2.24
C LYS A 11 -4.42 -7.73 2.01
N LEU A 12 -4.95 -7.17 0.93
CA LEU A 12 -4.94 -5.73 0.70
C LEU A 12 -5.79 -4.97 1.73
N PHE A 13 -6.95 -5.50 2.13
CA PHE A 13 -7.75 -4.92 3.21
C PHE A 13 -7.01 -4.97 4.55
N GLU A 14 -6.41 -6.10 4.91
CA GLU A 14 -5.57 -6.22 6.12
C GLU A 14 -4.41 -5.22 6.12
N ALA A 15 -3.71 -5.09 4.99
CA ALA A 15 -2.61 -4.16 4.81
C ALA A 15 -3.08 -2.70 4.89
N TYR A 16 -4.25 -2.38 4.34
CA TYR A 16 -4.86 -1.06 4.44
C TYR A 16 -5.16 -0.67 5.89
N TYR A 17 -5.80 -1.53 6.67
CA TYR A 17 -6.09 -1.24 8.08
C TYR A 17 -4.81 -1.07 8.89
N SER A 18 -3.79 -1.88 8.60
CA SER A 18 -2.46 -1.76 9.22
C SER A 18 -1.78 -0.43 8.88
N ALA A 19 -1.79 -0.01 7.61
CA ALA A 19 -1.23 1.25 7.16
C ALA A 19 -1.97 2.47 7.75
N ARG A 20 -3.30 2.39 7.82
CA ARG A 20 -4.17 3.44 8.35
C ARG A 20 -3.96 3.69 9.84
N LYS A 21 -3.73 2.64 10.64
CA LYS A 21 -3.63 2.71 12.12
C LYS A 21 -2.70 3.82 12.61
N ASN A 22 -1.54 3.99 11.96
CA ASN A 22 -0.53 4.96 12.38
C ASN A 22 -0.57 6.29 11.60
N LYS A 23 -1.36 6.38 10.52
CA LYS A 23 -1.27 7.45 9.52
C LYS A 23 -2.62 8.05 9.10
N ARG A 24 -3.70 7.72 9.81
CA ARG A 24 -5.06 8.24 9.58
C ARG A 24 -5.15 9.76 9.41
N ASN A 25 -4.31 10.52 10.11
CA ASN A 25 -4.37 11.98 10.13
C ASN A 25 -3.59 12.66 8.97
N THR A 26 -3.03 11.90 8.03
CA THR A 26 -2.36 12.51 6.86
C THR A 26 -3.39 12.84 5.77
N HIS A 27 -3.17 13.94 5.04
CA HIS A 27 -4.03 14.32 3.91
C HIS A 27 -4.18 13.18 2.89
N SER A 28 -3.07 12.54 2.52
CA SER A 28 -3.06 11.42 1.57
C SER A 28 -3.87 10.20 2.06
N CYS A 29 -3.93 9.95 3.38
CA CYS A 29 -4.78 8.89 3.92
C CYS A 29 -6.26 9.30 3.86
N ALA A 30 -6.59 10.53 4.26
CA ALA A 30 -7.96 11.03 4.27
C ALA A 30 -8.56 11.05 2.84
N GLU A 31 -7.78 11.51 1.86
CA GLU A 31 -8.17 11.51 0.44
C GLU A 31 -8.40 10.09 -0.09
N TYR A 32 -7.52 9.14 0.26
CA TYR A 32 -7.68 7.74 -0.13
C TYR A 32 -8.90 7.08 0.53
N GLU A 33 -9.18 7.44 1.79
CA GLU A 33 -10.24 6.85 2.61
C GLU A 33 -11.65 7.11 2.06
N VAL A 34 -11.87 8.23 1.35
CA VAL A 34 -13.18 8.58 0.79
C VAL A 34 -13.73 7.48 -0.11
N ASN A 35 -12.88 6.84 -0.91
CA ASN A 35 -13.24 5.78 -1.86
C ASN A 35 -12.35 4.53 -1.70
N TYR A 36 -11.99 4.19 -0.45
CA TYR A 36 -10.97 3.18 -0.17
C TYR A 36 -11.29 1.81 -0.78
N GLU A 37 -12.55 1.37 -0.77
CA GLU A 37 -12.95 0.06 -1.32
C GLU A 37 -12.67 -0.01 -2.83
N SER A 38 -13.12 1.01 -3.57
CA SER A 38 -12.88 1.10 -5.01
C SER A 38 -11.39 1.20 -5.33
N HIS A 39 -10.63 1.97 -4.54
CA HIS A 39 -9.19 2.07 -4.71
C HIS A 39 -8.47 0.74 -4.45
N LEU A 40 -8.88 -0.03 -3.43
CA LEU A 40 -8.29 -1.33 -3.10
C LEU A 40 -8.62 -2.39 -4.16
N ILE A 41 -9.85 -2.38 -4.68
CA ILE A 41 -10.24 -3.25 -5.80
C ILE A 41 -9.39 -2.94 -7.03
N ALA A 42 -9.28 -1.66 -7.40
CA ALA A 42 -8.45 -1.24 -8.54
C ALA A 42 -6.95 -1.50 -8.33
N LEU A 43 -6.46 -1.44 -7.08
CA LEU A 43 -5.10 -1.81 -6.74
C LEU A 43 -4.88 -3.32 -6.89
N CYS A 44 -5.82 -4.15 -6.44
CA CYS A 44 -5.78 -5.60 -6.62
C CYS A 44 -5.68 -5.96 -8.11
N ASP A 45 -6.53 -5.36 -8.95
CA ASP A 45 -6.51 -5.60 -10.39
C ASP A 45 -5.16 -5.18 -11.01
N ARG A 46 -4.62 -4.02 -10.64
CA ARG A 46 -3.28 -3.58 -11.09
C ARG A 46 -2.13 -4.49 -10.64
N LEU A 47 -2.20 -5.06 -9.43
CA LEU A 47 -1.20 -5.99 -8.95
C LEU A 47 -1.26 -7.33 -9.70
N LEU A 48 -2.48 -7.83 -9.97
CA LEU A 48 -2.68 -9.04 -10.76
C LEU A 48 -2.19 -8.86 -12.21
N ASP A 49 -2.46 -7.70 -12.80
CA ASP A 49 -2.03 -7.33 -14.15
C ASP A 49 -0.56 -6.89 -14.21
N LYS A 50 0.12 -6.77 -13.07
CA LYS A 50 1.52 -6.31 -12.92
C LYS A 50 1.76 -4.92 -13.52
N THR A 51 0.76 -4.04 -13.41
CA THR A 51 0.80 -2.65 -13.90
C THR A 51 0.91 -1.61 -12.78
N TYR A 52 1.02 -2.06 -11.52
CA TYR A 52 1.25 -1.16 -10.39
C TYR A 52 2.63 -0.49 -10.50
N GLU A 53 2.64 0.85 -10.40
CA GLU A 53 3.83 1.66 -10.29
C GLU A 53 3.76 2.52 -9.01
N PRO A 54 4.85 2.59 -8.21
CA PRO A 54 4.89 3.45 -7.03
C PRO A 54 4.63 4.91 -7.39
N LYS A 55 3.82 5.59 -6.56
CA LYS A 55 3.51 7.01 -6.78
C LYS A 55 4.67 7.90 -6.33
N ARG A 56 4.65 9.16 -6.79
CA ARG A 56 5.62 10.16 -6.34
C ARG A 56 5.53 10.38 -4.83
N SER A 57 6.69 10.47 -4.19
CA SER A 57 6.80 10.82 -2.78
C SER A 57 6.24 12.20 -2.49
N ILE A 58 5.59 12.32 -1.33
CA ILE A 58 5.10 13.58 -0.77
C ILE A 58 6.25 14.22 0.00
N TYR A 59 6.67 15.40 -0.44
CA TYR A 59 7.67 16.21 0.25
C TYR A 59 7.02 17.09 1.30
N SER A 60 7.60 17.10 2.51
CA SER A 60 7.19 18.01 3.59
C SER A 60 8.39 18.37 4.45
N ILE A 61 8.36 19.54 5.07
CA ILE A 61 9.40 20.00 5.99
C ILE A 61 8.83 19.98 7.41
N SER A 62 9.47 19.26 8.32
CA SER A 62 9.15 19.32 9.76
C SER A 62 10.22 20.12 10.48
N PHE A 63 9.83 21.04 11.36
CA PHE A 63 10.76 21.88 12.11
C PHE A 63 11.06 21.37 13.53
N TYR A 64 10.33 20.36 14.02
CA TYR A 64 10.46 19.86 15.40
C TYR A 64 10.80 18.36 15.45
N PRO A 65 11.66 17.90 16.39
CA PRO A 65 12.51 18.71 17.28
C PRO A 65 13.70 19.39 16.59
N VAL A 66 14.00 19.02 15.35
CA VAL A 66 14.97 19.68 14.46
C VAL A 66 14.41 19.69 13.04
N GLN A 67 14.89 20.63 12.22
CA GLN A 67 14.48 20.73 10.82
C GLN A 67 14.85 19.47 10.04
N ARG A 68 13.85 18.89 9.36
CA ARG A 68 14.00 17.71 8.51
C ARG A 68 13.18 17.87 7.25
N GLU A 69 13.79 17.54 6.13
CA GLU A 69 13.08 17.21 4.91
C GLU A 69 12.57 15.78 5.01
N ILE A 70 11.27 15.59 4.78
CA ILE A 70 10.61 14.31 4.88
C ILE A 70 10.05 13.97 3.50
N PHE A 71 10.60 12.92 2.90
CA PHE A 71 10.10 12.31 1.68
C PHE A 71 9.25 11.10 2.05
N ALA A 72 7.95 11.31 2.13
CA ALA A 72 7.00 10.30 2.54
C ALA A 72 6.41 9.58 1.33
N ALA A 73 6.40 8.24 1.34
CA ALA A 73 5.63 7.47 0.35
C ALA A 73 4.13 7.85 0.40
N ASN A 74 3.46 7.81 -0.75
CA ASN A 74 2.01 8.01 -0.83
C ASN A 74 1.29 6.94 0.00
N PHE A 75 0.05 7.22 0.43
CA PHE A 75 -0.69 6.27 1.25
C PHE A 75 -0.89 4.92 0.57
N GLU A 76 -1.19 4.89 -0.74
CA GLU A 76 -1.34 3.65 -1.50
C GLU A 76 -0.06 2.78 -1.48
N ASP A 77 1.12 3.41 -1.64
CA ASP A 77 2.40 2.71 -1.60
C ASP A 77 2.66 2.12 -0.22
N ARG A 78 2.20 2.78 0.85
CA ARG A 78 2.29 2.24 2.22
C ARG A 78 1.45 0.98 2.39
N ILE A 79 0.30 0.89 1.74
CA ILE A 79 -0.52 -0.34 1.75
C ILE A 79 0.29 -1.47 1.13
N ILE A 80 0.96 -1.23 -0.01
CA ILE A 80 1.86 -2.21 -0.62
C ILE A 80 3.03 -2.57 0.28
N HIS A 81 3.65 -1.59 0.94
CA HIS A 81 4.69 -1.88 1.93
C HIS A 81 4.17 -2.77 3.07
N HIS A 82 2.98 -2.49 3.59
CA HIS A 82 2.35 -3.33 4.62
C HIS A 82 1.96 -4.71 4.10
N LEU A 83 1.57 -4.84 2.83
CA LEU A 83 1.28 -6.11 2.17
C LEU A 83 2.54 -6.98 2.05
N ILE A 84 3.67 -6.37 1.65
CA ILE A 84 4.95 -7.09 1.46
C ILE A 84 5.59 -7.45 2.81
N LEU A 85 5.53 -6.54 3.79
CA LEU A 85 6.12 -6.75 5.12
C LEU A 85 5.20 -7.53 6.08
N GLY A 86 3.91 -7.61 5.77
CA GLY A 86 2.93 -8.44 6.48
C GLY A 86 3.27 -9.91 6.26
N HIS A 87 4.15 -10.41 7.12
CA HIS A 87 4.87 -11.68 7.02
C HIS A 87 3.98 -12.94 7.25
N ASP A 88 2.67 -12.84 7.02
CA ASP A 88 1.72 -13.95 7.12
C ASP A 88 1.45 -14.52 5.73
N ASN A 89 2.39 -15.33 5.25
CA ASN A 89 2.30 -16.25 4.10
C ASN A 89 1.40 -15.75 2.95
N LEU A 90 1.89 -14.79 2.15
CA LEU A 90 1.60 -14.84 0.71
C LEU A 90 2.11 -16.21 0.25
N SER A 91 1.21 -17.19 0.13
CA SER A 91 1.56 -18.58 -0.21
C SER A 91 2.59 -18.58 -1.33
N ASP A 92 3.59 -19.46 -1.27
CA ASP A 92 4.77 -19.47 -2.16
C ASP A 92 4.45 -19.36 -3.67
N SER A 93 3.20 -19.63 -4.08
CA SER A 93 2.62 -19.33 -5.39
C SER A 93 2.63 -17.84 -5.80
N PHE A 94 2.71 -16.89 -4.86
CA PHE A 94 2.72 -15.44 -5.10
C PHE A 94 4.11 -14.80 -5.09
N LEU A 95 5.13 -15.47 -4.53
CA LEU A 95 6.50 -14.93 -4.45
C LEU A 95 7.14 -14.65 -5.82
N ASN A 96 6.53 -15.11 -6.91
CA ASN A 96 6.93 -14.80 -8.29
C ASN A 96 6.51 -13.38 -8.76
N ILE A 97 5.96 -12.54 -7.88
CA ILE A 97 5.71 -11.10 -8.12
C ILE A 97 6.90 -10.25 -7.63
N SER A 98 7.80 -10.81 -6.81
CA SER A 98 8.88 -10.05 -6.15
C SER A 98 10.05 -9.63 -7.06
N SER A 99 10.05 -9.94 -8.36
CA SER A 99 11.22 -9.70 -9.24
C SER A 99 11.34 -8.25 -9.75
N LYS A 100 10.46 -7.31 -9.37
CA LYS A 100 10.55 -5.91 -9.83
C LYS A 100 9.93 -4.85 -8.89
N ILE A 101 9.65 -5.19 -7.63
CA ILE A 101 9.16 -4.23 -6.61
C ILE A 101 10.32 -3.68 -5.74
N LEU A 102 11.56 -4.09 -6.01
CA LEU A 102 12.79 -3.48 -5.49
C LEU A 102 13.64 -2.92 -6.63
#